data_AF-A0A954TXK3-F1
#
_entry.id   AF-A0A954TXK3-F1
#
_cell.length_a   1.000
_cell.length_b   1.000
_cell.length_c   1.000
_cell.angle_alpha   90.00
_cell.angle_beta   90.00
_cell.angle_gamma   90.00
#
_symmetry.space_group_name_H-M   'P 1'
#
loop_
_entity.id
_entity.type
_entity.pdbx_description
1 polymer ?
#
loop_
_entity_poly.entity_id
_entity_poly.type
_entity_poly.pdbx_seq_one_letter_code
_entity_poly.pdbx_strand_id
1 'polypeptide(L)'
;MKRNMIVIAIVMMAVGCQTESERVAELATRHASEQAQLSRETVELQTELIEGTRQLVDADAQSRRDFLELEGKLDEQRVEIGHRHDELERERRDIAKQRYRDPIIANAVAAIGTLLACLLPLLLAGYLLRAQLHEQDDYTITEILLDEIAIESPAFEQTKVPALDHESDTPRLADNAHEPPPETSD
;
A
#
# COMPACT_ATOMS: atom_id res chain seq x y z
N MET A 1 -40.97 -83.62 -81.80
CA MET A 1 -41.53 -83.51 -80.43
C MET A 1 -40.86 -82.43 -79.58
N LYS A 2 -39.52 -82.34 -79.50
CA LYS A 2 -38.80 -81.34 -78.67
C LYS A 2 -39.15 -79.87 -78.98
N ARG A 3 -39.36 -79.50 -80.26
CA ARG A 3 -39.68 -78.11 -80.67
C ARG A 3 -41.07 -77.64 -80.21
N ASN A 4 -42.06 -78.54 -80.22
CA ASN A 4 -43.42 -78.21 -79.73
C ASN A 4 -43.44 -78.10 -78.20
N MET A 5 -42.60 -78.87 -77.51
CA MET A 5 -42.48 -78.80 -76.05
C MET A 5 -41.87 -77.48 -75.57
N ILE A 6 -40.89 -76.93 -76.30
CA ILE A 6 -40.28 -75.63 -75.98
C ILE A 6 -41.28 -74.48 -76.19
N VAL A 7 -42.06 -74.52 -77.27
CA VAL A 7 -43.09 -73.48 -77.53
C VAL A 7 -44.19 -73.53 -76.46
N ILE A 8 -44.62 -74.71 -76.03
CA ILE A 8 -45.60 -74.86 -74.95
C ILE A 8 -45.04 -74.33 -73.61
N ALA A 9 -43.77 -74.61 -73.30
CA ALA A 9 -43.14 -74.12 -72.07
C ALA A 9 -43.02 -72.58 -72.04
N ILE A 10 -42.69 -71.95 -73.17
CA ILE A 10 -42.58 -70.48 -73.26
C ILE A 10 -43.96 -69.83 -73.16
N VAL A 11 -44.99 -70.38 -73.80
CA VAL A 11 -46.37 -69.88 -73.69
C VAL A 11 -46.89 -70.02 -72.26
N MET A 12 -46.59 -71.13 -71.59
CA MET A 12 -47.02 -71.34 -70.20
C MET A 12 -46.36 -70.36 -69.23
N MET A 13 -45.10 -69.97 -69.48
CA MET A 13 -44.39 -68.97 -68.67
C MET A 13 -44.88 -67.54 -68.94
N ALA A 14 -45.18 -67.20 -70.21
CA ALA A 14 -45.68 -65.88 -70.59
C ALA A 14 -47.10 -65.59 -70.07
N VAL A 15 -47.98 -66.60 -70.05
CA VAL A 15 -49.35 -66.47 -69.50
C VAL A 15 -49.31 -66.33 -67.97
N GLY A 16 -48.38 -67.01 -67.28
CA GLY A 16 -48.16 -66.81 -65.84
C GLY A 16 -47.72 -65.38 -65.49
N CYS A 17 -46.73 -64.83 -66.22
CA CYS A 17 -46.22 -63.48 -65.96
C CYS A 17 -47.22 -62.35 -66.26
N GLN A 18 -48.06 -62.45 -67.29
CA GLN A 18 -49.08 -61.41 -67.54
C GLN A 18 -50.10 -61.33 -66.39
N THR A 19 -50.54 -62.47 -65.88
CA THR A 19 -51.52 -62.50 -64.76
C THR A 19 -50.93 -62.02 -63.43
N GLU A 20 -49.63 -62.21 -63.20
CA GLU A 20 -48.95 -61.75 -61.98
C GLU A 20 -48.62 -60.25 -62.06
N SER A 21 -48.12 -59.77 -63.20
CA SER A 21 -47.81 -58.35 -63.40
C SER A 21 -49.05 -57.45 -63.37
N GLU A 22 -50.17 -57.91 -63.95
CA GLU A 22 -51.44 -57.19 -63.90
C GLU A 22 -51.98 -57.12 -62.46
N ARG A 23 -51.85 -58.20 -61.68
CA ARG A 23 -52.22 -58.22 -60.25
C ARG A 23 -51.34 -57.34 -59.38
N VAL A 24 -50.03 -57.28 -59.64
CA VAL A 24 -49.11 -56.41 -58.88
C VAL A 24 -49.34 -54.94 -59.25
N ALA A 25 -49.59 -54.64 -60.52
CA ALA A 25 -49.97 -53.30 -60.95
C ALA A 25 -51.31 -52.87 -60.32
N GLU A 26 -52.30 -53.76 -60.30
CA GLU A 26 -53.59 -53.52 -59.64
C GLU A 26 -53.43 -53.32 -58.13
N LEU A 27 -52.66 -54.17 -57.44
CA LEU A 27 -52.36 -54.00 -56.01
C LEU A 27 -51.61 -52.69 -55.72
N ALA A 28 -50.63 -52.33 -56.56
CA ALA A 28 -49.90 -51.08 -56.42
C ALA A 28 -50.80 -49.86 -56.61
N THR A 29 -51.69 -49.88 -57.61
CA THR A 29 -52.69 -48.80 -57.80
C THR A 29 -53.69 -48.73 -56.66
N ARG A 30 -54.08 -49.87 -56.08
CA ARG A 30 -54.98 -49.94 -54.92
C ARG A 30 -54.33 -49.32 -53.69
N HIS A 31 -53.10 -49.71 -53.36
CA HIS A 31 -52.36 -49.10 -52.25
C HIS A 31 -52.04 -47.62 -52.47
N ALA A 32 -51.71 -47.20 -53.70
CA ALA A 32 -51.52 -45.78 -54.01
C ALA A 32 -52.81 -44.96 -53.79
N SER A 33 -53.98 -45.53 -54.11
CA SER A 33 -55.27 -44.86 -53.91
C SER A 33 -55.69 -44.78 -52.43
N GLU A 34 -55.46 -45.84 -51.66
CA GLU A 34 -55.71 -45.87 -50.22
C GLU A 34 -54.73 -44.95 -49.46
N GLN A 35 -53.46 -44.95 -49.86
CA GLN A 35 -52.43 -44.08 -49.30
C GLN A 35 -52.67 -42.60 -49.64
N ALA A 36 -53.28 -42.28 -50.79
CA ALA A 36 -53.68 -40.92 -51.12
C ALA A 36 -54.80 -40.38 -50.22
N GLN A 37 -55.64 -41.26 -49.65
CA GLN A 37 -56.65 -40.88 -48.66
C GLN A 37 -56.03 -40.70 -47.27
N LEU A 38 -55.18 -41.64 -46.84
CA LEU A 38 -54.45 -41.56 -45.57
C LEU A 38 -53.47 -40.37 -45.53
N SER A 39 -52.89 -40.02 -46.68
CA SER A 39 -52.03 -38.85 -46.82
C SER A 39 -52.78 -37.54 -46.56
N ARG A 40 -54.11 -37.47 -46.73
CA ARG A 40 -54.85 -36.22 -46.47
C ARG A 40 -55.07 -35.98 -44.99
N GLU A 41 -55.41 -37.02 -44.24
CA GLU A 41 -55.62 -36.94 -42.79
C GLU A 41 -54.31 -36.69 -42.04
N THR A 42 -53.21 -37.28 -42.52
CA THR A 42 -51.87 -37.06 -41.94
C THR A 42 -51.29 -35.67 -42.22
N VAL A 43 -51.67 -35.03 -43.32
CA VAL A 43 -51.22 -33.66 -43.65
C VAL A 43 -51.85 -32.62 -42.73
N GLU A 44 -53.10 -32.79 -42.33
CA GLU A 44 -53.79 -31.87 -41.42
C GLU A 44 -53.12 -31.88 -40.03
N LEU A 45 -52.90 -33.07 -39.47
CA LEU A 45 -52.20 -33.25 -38.19
C LEU A 45 -50.74 -32.78 -38.24
N GLN A 46 -50.03 -33.03 -39.34
CA GLN A 46 -48.66 -32.54 -39.50
C GLN A 46 -48.60 -31.02 -39.58
N THR A 47 -49.60 -30.37 -40.16
CA THR A 47 -49.63 -28.90 -40.25
C THR A 47 -49.77 -28.27 -38.87
N GLU A 48 -50.68 -28.79 -38.04
CA GLU A 48 -50.84 -28.34 -36.64
C GLU A 48 -49.58 -28.59 -35.80
N LEU A 49 -48.94 -29.76 -35.97
CA LEU A 49 -47.67 -30.06 -35.31
C LEU A 49 -46.52 -29.17 -35.77
N ILE A 50 -46.45 -28.82 -37.05
CA ILE A 50 -45.43 -27.90 -37.58
C ILE A 50 -45.63 -26.50 -37.00
N GLU A 51 -46.87 -26.03 -36.92
CA GLU A 51 -47.19 -24.72 -36.35
C GLU A 51 -46.89 -24.67 -34.84
N GLY A 52 -47.30 -25.70 -34.10
CA GLY A 52 -46.97 -25.86 -32.69
C GLY A 52 -45.46 -25.97 -32.45
N THR A 53 -44.75 -26.80 -33.22
CA THR A 53 -43.29 -26.95 -33.12
C THR A 53 -42.57 -25.64 -33.43
N ARG A 54 -43.03 -24.89 -34.44
CA ARG A 54 -42.47 -23.58 -34.78
C ARG A 54 -42.63 -22.60 -33.62
N GLN A 55 -43.81 -22.54 -33.02
CA GLN A 55 -44.05 -21.68 -31.87
C GLN A 55 -43.19 -22.05 -30.66
N LEU A 56 -43.01 -23.35 -30.40
CA LEU A 56 -42.10 -23.81 -29.33
C LEU A 56 -40.64 -23.46 -29.62
N VAL A 57 -40.17 -23.63 -30.87
CA VAL A 57 -38.79 -23.29 -31.25
C VAL A 57 -38.55 -21.79 -31.15
N ASP A 58 -39.51 -20.96 -31.58
CA ASP A 58 -39.41 -19.50 -31.48
C ASP A 58 -39.38 -19.06 -30.01
N ALA A 59 -40.20 -19.69 -29.15
CA ALA A 59 -40.19 -19.45 -27.71
C ALA A 59 -38.89 -19.93 -27.03
N ASP A 60 -38.36 -21.10 -27.40
CA ASP A 60 -37.08 -21.62 -26.88
C ASP A 60 -35.91 -20.72 -27.31
N ALA A 61 -35.89 -20.29 -28.58
CA ALA A 61 -34.88 -19.36 -29.09
C ALA A 61 -34.94 -18.01 -28.39
N GLN A 62 -36.15 -17.53 -28.04
CA GLN A 62 -36.30 -16.33 -27.21
C GLN A 62 -35.80 -16.56 -25.79
N SER A 63 -36.19 -17.65 -25.13
CA SER A 63 -35.74 -17.98 -23.78
C SER A 63 -34.22 -18.11 -23.67
N ARG A 64 -33.56 -18.70 -24.67
CA ARG A 64 -32.09 -18.78 -24.72
C ARG A 64 -31.44 -17.41 -24.84
N ARG A 65 -32.02 -16.49 -25.61
CA ARG A 65 -31.50 -15.11 -25.72
C ARG A 65 -31.63 -14.37 -24.40
N ASP A 66 -32.80 -14.46 -23.76
CA ASP A 66 -33.05 -13.83 -22.48
C ASP A 66 -32.10 -14.39 -21.39
N PHE A 67 -31.85 -15.71 -21.41
CA PHE A 67 -30.90 -16.35 -20.51
C PHE A 67 -29.47 -15.84 -20.71
N LEU A 68 -29.00 -15.75 -21.95
CA LEU A 68 -27.65 -15.22 -22.26
C LEU A 68 -27.52 -13.74 -21.87
N GLU A 69 -28.57 -12.95 -22.04
CA GLU A 69 -28.58 -11.55 -21.60
C GLU A 69 -28.49 -11.43 -20.07
N LEU A 70 -29.23 -12.28 -19.35
CA LEU A 70 -29.18 -12.34 -17.88
C LEU A 70 -27.80 -12.80 -17.40
N GLU A 71 -27.22 -13.82 -18.01
CA GLU A 71 -25.87 -14.32 -17.68
C GLU A 71 -24.81 -13.23 -17.90
N GLY A 72 -24.87 -12.51 -19.02
CA GLY A 72 -23.97 -11.38 -19.28
C GLY A 72 -24.07 -10.27 -18.23
N LYS A 73 -25.29 -9.93 -17.79
CA LYS A 73 -25.51 -8.94 -16.71
C LYS A 73 -24.96 -9.43 -15.37
N LEU A 74 -25.08 -10.72 -15.06
CA LEU A 74 -24.53 -11.30 -13.84
C LEU A 74 -23.01 -11.28 -13.84
N ASP A 75 -22.38 -11.56 -14.97
CA ASP A 75 -20.92 -11.51 -15.10
C ASP A 75 -20.38 -10.09 -14.94
N GLU A 76 -21.05 -9.09 -15.54
CA GLU A 76 -20.72 -7.68 -15.34
C GLU A 76 -20.81 -7.28 -13.86
N GLN A 77 -21.90 -7.66 -13.18
CA GLN A 77 -22.06 -7.41 -11.74
C GLN A 77 -20.99 -8.12 -10.90
N ARG A 78 -20.61 -9.36 -11.24
CA ARG A 78 -19.55 -10.09 -10.53
C ARG A 78 -18.20 -9.38 -10.65
N VAL A 79 -17.87 -8.86 -11.83
CA VAL A 79 -16.64 -8.10 -12.06
C VAL A 79 -16.65 -6.82 -11.24
N GLU A 80 -17.75 -6.07 -11.24
CA GLU A 80 -17.89 -4.85 -10.45
C GLU A 80 -17.76 -5.12 -8.94
N ILE A 81 -18.42 -6.17 -8.44
CA ILE A 81 -18.29 -6.59 -7.04
C ILE A 81 -16.85 -6.99 -6.71
N GLY A 82 -16.17 -7.70 -7.61
CA GLY A 82 -14.76 -8.06 -7.45
C GLY A 82 -13.88 -6.82 -7.29
N HIS A 83 -14.07 -5.81 -8.15
CA HIS A 83 -13.35 -4.55 -8.04
C HIS A 83 -13.61 -3.81 -6.72
N ARG A 84 -14.88 -3.70 -6.29
CA ARG A 84 -15.21 -3.06 -5.01
C ARG A 84 -14.62 -3.83 -3.82
N HIS A 85 -14.63 -5.16 -3.89
CA HIS A 85 -14.06 -5.99 -2.83
C HIS A 85 -12.54 -5.81 -2.75
N ASP A 86 -11.84 -5.77 -3.88
CA ASP A 86 -10.40 -5.53 -3.93
C ASP A 86 -10.01 -4.15 -3.38
N GLU A 87 -10.82 -3.13 -3.67
CA GLU A 87 -10.64 -1.79 -3.11
C GLU A 87 -10.80 -1.79 -1.59
N LEU A 88 -11.87 -2.38 -1.08
CA LEU A 88 -12.09 -2.53 0.37
C LEU A 88 -10.98 -3.34 1.06
N GLU A 89 -10.47 -4.38 0.41
CA GLU A 89 -9.40 -5.20 0.95
C GLU A 89 -8.04 -4.48 0.94
N ARG A 90 -7.83 -3.55 -0.01
CA ARG A 90 -6.68 -2.64 0.01
C ARG A 90 -6.81 -1.63 1.14
N GLU A 91 -7.97 -0.99 1.30
CA GLU A 91 -8.22 -0.05 2.39
C GLU A 91 -8.05 -0.71 3.76
N ARG A 92 -8.60 -1.92 3.95
CA ARG A 92 -8.42 -2.69 5.19
C ARG A 92 -6.95 -2.96 5.47
N ARG A 93 -6.18 -3.37 4.46
CA ARG A 93 -4.73 -3.58 4.60
C ARG A 93 -4.00 -2.31 4.96
N ASP A 94 -4.38 -1.17 4.40
CA ASP A 94 -3.72 0.11 4.69
C ASP A 94 -4.08 0.65 6.07
N ILE A 95 -5.33 0.50 6.52
CA ILE A 95 -5.73 0.80 7.90
C ILE A 95 -4.99 -0.09 8.90
N ALA A 96 -4.83 -1.39 8.59
CA ALA A 96 -4.06 -2.30 9.44
C ALA A 96 -2.59 -1.89 9.54
N LYS A 97 -1.98 -1.44 8.43
CA LYS A 97 -0.61 -0.89 8.44
C LYS A 97 -0.50 0.41 9.24
N GLN A 98 -1.47 1.31 9.12
CA GLN A 98 -1.48 2.58 9.87
C GLN A 98 -1.56 2.32 11.38
N ARG A 99 -2.48 1.46 11.81
CA ARG A 99 -2.64 1.09 13.22
C ARG A 99 -1.42 0.41 13.83
N TYR A 100 -0.54 -0.19 13.02
CA TYR A 100 0.72 -0.77 13.53
C TYR A 100 1.80 0.30 13.77
N ARG A 101 1.75 1.44 13.05
CA ARG A 101 2.77 2.50 13.17
C ARG A 101 2.43 3.54 14.23
N ASP A 102 1.15 3.86 14.41
CA ASP A 102 0.68 4.81 15.42
C ASP A 102 1.14 4.49 16.86
N PRO A 103 1.06 3.25 17.36
CA PRO A 103 1.47 2.94 18.73
C PRO A 103 2.99 3.06 18.93
N ILE A 104 3.80 2.86 17.88
CA ILE A 104 5.26 2.97 17.97
C ILE A 104 5.68 4.43 18.14
N ILE A 105 5.07 5.33 17.38
CA ILE A 105 5.39 6.77 17.43
C ILE A 105 4.90 7.36 18.76
N ALA A 106 3.68 7.03 19.19
CA ALA A 106 3.14 7.51 20.46
C ALA A 106 4.00 7.07 21.65
N ASN A 107 4.44 5.81 21.68
CA ASN A 107 5.29 5.29 22.74
C ASN A 107 6.69 5.93 22.73
N ALA A 108 7.27 6.17 21.55
CA ALA A 108 8.57 6.84 21.44
C ALA A 108 8.52 8.29 21.95
N VAL A 109 7.47 9.05 21.62
CA VAL A 109 7.29 10.42 22.11
C VAL A 109 7.08 10.44 23.62
N ALA A 110 6.26 9.52 24.16
CA ALA A 110 6.06 9.39 25.59
C ALA A 110 7.36 9.05 26.32
N ALA A 111 8.17 8.13 25.79
CA ALA A 111 9.46 7.75 26.35
C ALA A 111 10.48 8.90 26.34
N ILE A 112 10.53 9.70 25.27
CA ILE A 112 11.39 10.89 25.22
C ILE A 112 10.92 11.92 26.25
N GLY A 113 9.61 12.13 26.38
CA GLY A 113 9.04 13.04 27.38
C GLY A 113 9.38 12.65 28.81
N THR A 114 9.30 11.35 29.15
CA THR A 114 9.65 10.86 30.50
C THR A 114 11.15 10.95 30.76
N LEU A 115 11.99 10.63 29.77
CA LEU A 115 13.43 10.83 29.87
C LEU A 115 13.75 12.30 30.14
N LEU A 116 13.22 13.22 29.35
CA LEU A 116 13.43 14.66 29.56
C LEU A 116 12.91 15.12 30.93
N ALA A 117 11.72 14.68 31.33
CA ALA A 117 11.17 15.03 32.64
C ALA A 117 12.05 14.56 33.82
N CYS A 118 12.80 13.45 33.66
CA CYS A 118 13.74 12.97 34.67
C CYS A 118 15.12 13.63 34.56
N LEU A 119 15.60 13.89 33.33
CA LEU A 119 16.93 14.44 33.07
C LEU A 119 17.01 15.93 33.43
N LEU A 120 15.92 16.68 33.25
CA LEU A 120 15.84 18.11 33.53
C LEU A 120 16.07 18.47 35.01
N PRO A 121 15.39 17.84 36.00
CA PRO A 121 15.70 18.10 37.41
C PRO A 121 17.10 17.61 37.81
N LEU A 122 17.61 16.54 37.18
CA LEU A 122 18.96 16.04 37.45
C LEU A 122 20.04 17.02 36.95
N LEU A 123 19.86 17.58 35.75
CA LEU A 123 20.74 18.63 35.22
C LEU A 123 20.68 19.89 36.08
N LEU A 124 19.50 20.28 36.53
CA LEU A 124 19.33 21.45 37.41
C LEU A 124 20.08 21.24 38.73
N ALA A 125 19.92 20.07 39.35
CA ALA A 125 20.63 19.72 40.59
C ALA A 125 22.16 19.68 40.38
N GLY A 126 22.62 19.08 39.28
CA GLY A 126 24.03 19.04 38.92
C GLY A 126 24.62 20.42 38.63
N TYR A 127 23.85 21.31 37.99
CA TYR A 127 24.24 22.69 37.73
C TYR A 127 24.37 23.48 39.03
N LEU A 128 23.37 23.41 39.92
CA LEU A 128 23.41 24.06 41.23
C LEU A 128 24.58 23.56 42.08
N LEU A 129 24.84 22.25 42.08
CA LEU A 129 25.96 21.67 42.82
C LEU A 129 27.30 22.12 42.25
N ARG A 130 27.44 22.20 40.92
CA ARG A 130 28.65 22.74 40.28
C ARG A 130 28.85 24.22 40.57
N ALA A 131 27.79 25.02 40.54
CA ALA A 131 27.87 26.45 40.85
C ALA A 131 28.34 26.65 42.30
N GLN A 132 27.78 25.91 43.25
CA GLN A 132 28.18 25.98 44.66
C GLN A 132 29.62 25.51 44.88
N LEU A 133 30.03 24.42 44.23
CA LEU A 133 31.40 23.91 44.36
C LEU A 133 32.41 24.88 43.76
N HIS A 134 32.10 25.51 42.63
CA HIS A 134 32.98 26.50 42.01
C HIS A 134 33.13 27.76 42.87
N GLU A 135 32.03 28.24 43.45
CA GLU A 135 32.06 29.40 44.35
C GLU A 135 32.83 29.09 45.65
N GLN A 136 32.70 27.86 46.17
CA GLN A 136 33.43 27.43 47.36
C GLN A 136 34.92 27.20 47.08
N ASP A 137 35.27 26.61 45.93
CA ASP A 137 36.67 26.43 45.53
C ASP A 137 37.34 27.78 45.32
N ASP A 138 36.71 28.74 44.62
CA ASP A 138 37.28 30.07 44.43
C ASP A 138 37.45 30.81 45.76
N TYR A 139 36.48 30.74 46.67
CA TYR A 139 36.61 31.33 48.01
C TYR A 139 37.69 30.64 48.86
N THR A 140 37.78 29.31 48.82
CA THR A 140 38.76 28.56 49.60
C THR A 140 40.17 28.73 49.05
N ILE A 141 40.34 28.75 47.73
CA ILE A 141 41.62 28.99 47.07
C ILE A 141 42.07 30.43 47.31
N THR A 142 41.16 31.41 47.25
CA THR A 142 41.49 32.81 47.54
C THR A 142 41.84 33.04 49.01
N GLU A 143 41.15 32.40 49.96
CA GLU A 143 41.50 32.45 51.38
C GLU A 143 42.83 31.75 51.68
N ILE A 144 43.12 30.59 51.07
CA ILE A 144 44.42 29.92 51.23
C ILE A 144 45.56 30.77 50.63
N LEU A 145 45.35 31.39 49.48
CA LEU A 145 46.32 32.31 48.87
C LEU A 145 46.47 33.60 49.68
N LEU A 146 45.38 34.11 50.27
CA LEU A 146 45.44 35.26 51.18
C LEU A 146 46.20 34.92 52.45
N ASP A 147 45.98 33.73 53.02
CA ASP A 147 46.69 33.26 54.21
C ASP A 147 48.18 33.06 53.90
N GLU A 148 48.52 32.51 52.74
CA GLU A 148 49.92 32.37 52.29
C GLU A 148 50.61 33.71 52.03
N ILE A 149 49.93 34.67 51.38
CA ILE A 149 50.44 36.04 51.17
C ILE A 149 50.51 36.83 52.49
N ALA A 150 49.58 36.60 53.42
CA ALA A 150 49.57 37.22 54.75
C ALA A 150 50.66 36.63 55.66
N ILE A 151 50.95 35.34 55.53
CA ILE A 151 52.09 34.67 56.18
C ILE A 151 53.41 35.20 55.61
N GLU A 152 53.46 35.53 54.32
CA GLU A 152 54.62 36.13 53.66
C GLU A 152 54.70 37.67 53.82
N SER A 153 53.80 38.25 54.62
CA SER A 153 53.89 39.64 55.07
C SER A 153 54.56 39.69 56.45
N PRO A 154 55.91 39.80 56.56
CA PRO A 154 56.50 40.15 57.84
C PRO A 154 55.96 41.54 58.21
N ALA A 155 55.52 41.66 59.46
CA ALA A 155 55.29 42.92 60.12
C ALA A 155 56.31 43.95 59.61
N PHE A 156 55.84 45.05 59.04
CA PHE A 156 56.64 46.25 58.85
C PHE A 156 57.20 46.61 60.24
N GLU A 157 58.41 46.13 60.51
CA GLU A 157 59.15 46.45 61.71
C GLU A 157 59.32 47.96 61.73
N GLN A 158 58.69 48.57 62.73
CA GLN A 158 58.99 49.89 63.20
C GLN A 158 60.50 49.97 63.48
N THR A 159 61.27 50.44 62.52
CA THR A 159 62.65 50.87 62.76
C THR A 159 62.57 52.14 63.60
N LYS A 160 62.63 51.94 64.91
CA LYS A 160 62.83 52.96 65.92
C LYS A 160 64.21 53.60 65.68
N VAL A 161 64.24 54.68 64.92
CA VAL A 161 65.43 55.54 64.79
C VAL A 161 65.55 56.38 66.06
N PRO A 162 66.66 56.33 66.82
CA PRO A 162 66.84 57.15 68.01
C PRO A 162 67.11 58.60 67.61
N ALA A 163 66.51 59.51 68.38
CA ALA A 163 66.73 60.94 68.29
C ALA A 163 68.22 61.30 68.47
N LEU A 164 68.75 62.09 67.55
CA LEU A 164 69.93 62.92 67.77
C LEU A 164 69.65 64.30 67.17
N ASP A 165 69.44 65.24 68.08
CA ASP A 165 69.38 66.66 67.82
C ASP A 165 70.79 67.12 67.43
N HIS A 166 70.97 67.70 66.24
CA HIS A 166 71.94 68.79 66.09
C HIS A 166 71.62 69.66 64.86
N GLU A 167 70.95 70.77 65.17
CA GLU A 167 71.09 72.10 64.59
C GLU A 167 72.47 72.40 63.99
N SER A 168 72.54 72.82 62.72
CA SER A 168 73.16 74.09 62.27
C SER A 168 73.58 74.09 60.78
N ASP A 169 73.29 75.23 60.15
CA ASP A 169 73.98 75.86 59.01
C ASP A 169 73.90 75.30 57.58
N THR A 170 72.94 75.86 56.83
CA THR A 170 73.18 76.48 55.50
C THR A 170 74.31 77.52 55.58
N PRO A 171 75.14 77.79 54.53
CA PRO A 171 74.61 78.32 53.27
C PRO A 171 75.42 78.17 51.94
N ARG A 172 74.67 78.31 50.84
CA ARG A 172 74.94 79.10 49.61
C ARG A 172 76.00 78.66 48.56
N LEU A 173 75.45 78.69 47.34
CA LEU A 173 75.89 79.39 46.11
C LEU A 173 76.53 78.59 44.97
N ALA A 174 75.79 78.63 43.84
CA ALA A 174 76.26 78.72 42.46
C ALA A 174 77.02 77.49 41.92
N ASP A 175 77.00 77.14 40.65
CA ASP A 175 76.85 77.97 39.46
C ASP A 175 76.78 77.04 38.24
N ASN A 176 76.02 77.42 37.21
CA ASN A 176 76.17 77.06 35.80
C ASN A 176 76.11 75.58 35.35
N ALA A 177 75.62 75.23 34.17
CA ALA A 177 74.81 75.87 33.13
C ALA A 177 74.66 74.78 32.05
N HIS A 178 73.60 74.92 31.25
CA HIS A 178 73.54 74.56 29.83
C HIS A 178 73.12 73.14 29.43
N GLU A 179 71.79 72.95 29.29
CA GLU A 179 71.03 72.80 28.01
C GLU A 179 71.50 71.78 26.92
N PRO A 180 70.64 71.33 25.99
CA PRO A 180 69.48 70.42 26.13
C PRO A 180 69.46 69.34 24.99
N PRO A 181 68.36 68.55 24.79
CA PRO A 181 68.22 67.45 23.80
C PRO A 181 67.58 68.01 22.51
N PRO A 182 66.74 67.33 21.67
CA PRO A 182 66.31 65.92 21.49
C PRO A 182 66.29 65.50 19.99
N GLU A 183 65.76 64.32 19.67
CA GLU A 183 64.95 64.00 18.46
C GLU A 183 64.67 62.49 18.46
N THR A 184 63.51 61.92 18.13
CA THR A 184 62.09 62.32 17.99
C THR A 184 61.35 61.00 17.79
N SER A 185 60.10 60.94 18.24
CA SER A 185 59.13 59.88 17.98
C SER A 185 58.81 59.70 16.49
N ASP A 186 58.57 58.44 16.10
CA ASP A 186 57.33 57.98 15.45
C ASP A 186 57.17 56.47 15.66
#